data_AF-A0AAD6RYA2-F1
#
_entry.id   AF-A0AAD6RYA2-F1
#
_cell.length_a   1.000
_cell.length_b   1.000
_cell.length_c   1.000
_cell.angle_alpha   90.00
_cell.angle_beta   90.00
_cell.angle_gamma   90.00
#
_symmetry.space_group_name_H-M   'P 1'
#
loop_
_entity.id
_entity.type
_entity.pdbx_description
1 polymer ?
#
loop_
_entity_poly.entity_id
_entity_poly.type
_entity_poly.pdbx_seq_one_letter_code
_entity_poly.pdbx_strand_id
1 'polypeptide(L)' 'IYQALVQWRLKHWRDHWREEWPSYGPKSLVSDADLNDLTNHVGALNCVDDMLPFTHILHWAEISELLFEAI' A
#
# COMPACT_ATOMS: atom_id res chain seq x y z
N ILE A 1 -5.86 -4.05 -11.21
CA ILE A 1 -5.52 -3.19 -10.05
C ILE A 1 -4.69 -3.98 -9.04
N TYR A 2 -5.21 -5.04 -8.40
CA TYR A 2 -4.43 -5.86 -7.43
C TYR A 2 -3.00 -6.22 -7.87
N GLN A 3 -2.81 -6.81 -9.06
CA GLN A 3 -1.47 -7.17 -9.55
C GLN A 3 -0.56 -5.94 -9.72
N ALA A 4 -1.11 -4.79 -10.13
CA ALA A 4 -0.35 -3.55 -10.27
C ALA A 4 0.08 -3.03 -8.90
N LEU A 5 -0.80 -3.07 -7.89
CA LEU A 5 -0.48 -2.71 -6.51
C LEU A 5 0.56 -3.65 -5.89
N VAL A 6 0.52 -4.94 -6.21
CA VAL A 6 1.58 -5.88 -5.79
C VAL A 6 2.93 -5.50 -6.39
N GLN A 7 2.97 -5.14 -7.68
CA GLN A 7 4.22 -4.71 -8.33
C GLN A 7 4.71 -3.37 -7.77
N TRP A 8 3.81 -2.42 -7.54
CA TRP A 8 4.11 -1.15 -6.89
C TRP A 8 4.74 -1.39 -5.51
N ARG A 9 4.12 -2.23 -4.67
CA ARG A 9 4.63 -2.57 -3.33
C ARG A 9 6.04 -3.16 -3.39
N LEU A 10 6.28 -4.09 -4.31
CA LEU A 10 7.60 -4.71 -4.47
C LEU A 10 8.66 -3.71 -4.93
N LYS A 11 8.29 -2.80 -5.84
CA LYS A 11 9.16 -1.73 -6.32
C LYS A 11 9.47 -0.75 -5.18
N HIS A 12 8.46 -0.18 -4.56
CA HIS A 12 8.62 0.81 -3.50
C HIS A 12 9.38 0.24 -2.30
N TRP A 13 9.09 -1.01 -1.92
CA TRP A 13 9.85 -1.71 -0.89
C TRP A 13 11.34 -1.79 -1.22
N ARG A 14 11.67 -2.24 -2.43
CA ARG A 14 13.05 -2.44 -2.86
C ARG A 14 13.81 -1.12 -2.99
N ASP A 15 13.16 -0.09 -3.52
CA ASP A 15 13.82 1.14 -3.95
C ASP A 15 13.98 2.14 -2.79
N HIS A 16 13.12 2.08 -1.76
CA HIS A 16 13.09 3.08 -0.69
C HIS A 16 13.14 2.46 0.71
N TRP A 17 12.30 1.46 0.96
CA TRP A 17 12.07 0.97 2.33
C TRP A 17 13.08 -0.07 2.82
N ARG A 18 13.69 -0.84 1.92
CA ARG A 18 14.62 -1.91 2.27
C ARG A 18 15.87 -1.38 2.99
N GLU A 19 16.31 -0.18 2.64
CA GLU A 19 17.50 0.44 3.24
C GLU A 19 17.20 1.00 4.64
N GLU A 20 16.04 1.65 4.80
CA GLU A 20 15.60 2.24 6.06
C GLU A 20 15.12 1.19 7.08
N TRP A 21 14.46 0.14 6.60
CA TRP A 21 13.92 -0.96 7.43
C TRP A 21 14.29 -2.35 6.89
N PRO A 22 15.54 -2.81 7.09
CA PRO A 22 16.03 -4.07 6.50
C PRO A 22 15.30 -5.33 7.00
N SER A 23 14.67 -5.27 8.18
CA SER A 23 13.89 -6.37 8.76
C SER A 23 12.44 -6.43 8.26
N TYR A 24 11.98 -5.39 7.57
CA TYR A 24 10.62 -5.31 7.05
C TYR A 24 10.59 -5.93 5.66
N GLY A 25 9.73 -6.92 5.45
CA GLY A 25 9.50 -7.48 4.12
C GLY A 25 8.53 -6.61 3.32
N PRO A 26 8.35 -6.86 2.01
CA PRO A 26 7.37 -6.13 1.20
C PRO A 26 5.95 -6.17 1.77
N LYS A 27 5.56 -7.28 2.42
CA LYS A 27 4.22 -7.40 3.04
C LYS A 27 4.06 -6.60 4.33
N SER A 28 5.16 -6.17 4.95
CA SER A 28 5.14 -5.26 6.10
C SER A 28 4.86 -3.82 5.67
N LEU A 29 5.03 -3.50 4.38
CA LEU A 29 4.70 -2.22 3.77
C LEU A 29 3.18 -2.06 3.65
N VAL A 30 2.56 -3.00 2.91
CA VAL A 30 1.11 -3.14 2.76
C VAL A 30 0.80 -4.63 2.64
N SER A 31 -0.12 -5.14 3.44
CA SER A 31 -0.41 -6.57 3.46
C SER A 31 -1.17 -7.00 2.20
N ASP A 32 -1.19 -8.31 1.91
CA ASP A 32 -1.99 -8.82 0.79
C ASP A 32 -3.50 -8.63 1.04
N ALA A 33 -3.93 -8.59 2.31
CA ALA A 33 -5.32 -8.36 2.69
C ALA A 33 -5.73 -6.91 2.41
N ASP A 34 -4.91 -5.94 2.83
CA ASP A 34 -5.17 -4.51 2.55
C ASP A 34 -5.22 -4.26 1.04
N LEU A 35 -4.28 -4.82 0.26
CA LEU A 35 -4.30 -4.67 -1.20
C LEU A 35 -5.55 -5.27 -1.85
N ASN A 36 -6.04 -6.39 -1.30
CA ASN A 36 -7.25 -7.03 -1.77
C ASN A 36 -8.49 -6.19 -1.44
N ASP A 37 -8.57 -5.67 -0.22
CA ASP A 37 -9.69 -4.85 0.23
C ASP A 37 -9.75 -3.52 -0.51
N LEU A 38 -8.61 -2.87 -0.74
CA LEU A 38 -8.51 -1.68 -1.60
C LEU A 38 -8.95 -1.97 -3.04
N THR A 39 -8.52 -3.10 -3.60
CA THR A 39 -8.92 -3.47 -4.97
C THR A 39 -10.43 -3.69 -5.08
N ASN A 40 -11.06 -4.28 -4.06
CA ASN A 40 -12.50 -4.53 -4.05
C ASN A 40 -13.33 -3.25 -3.89
N HIS A 41 -12.76 -2.20 -3.30
CA HIS A 41 -13.46 -0.94 -3.03
C HIS A 41 -12.97 0.24 -3.89
N VAL A 42 -12.08 -0.01 -4.87
CA VAL A 42 -11.44 1.04 -5.68
C VAL A 42 -12.41 2.05 -6.29
N GLY A 43 -13.58 1.61 -6.73
CA GLY A 43 -14.59 2.51 -7.32
C GLY A 43 -15.22 3.51 -6.34
N ALA A 44 -14.98 3.34 -5.03
CA ALA A 44 -15.46 4.23 -3.97
C ALA A 44 -14.34 5.13 -3.39
N LEU A 45 -13.08 4.96 -3.83
CA LEU A 45 -11.94 5.72 -3.32
C LEU A 45 -11.76 6.99 -4.15
N ASN A 46 -11.92 8.16 -3.53
CA ASN A 46 -11.77 9.48 -4.16
C ASN A 46 -10.65 10.30 -3.52
N CYS A 47 -10.27 9.97 -2.28
CA CYS A 47 -9.11 10.54 -1.61
C CYS A 47 -8.41 9.51 -0.72
N VAL A 48 -7.26 9.90 -0.18
CA VAL A 48 -6.48 9.08 0.75
C VAL A 48 -7.30 8.64 1.97
N ASP A 49 -8.16 9.51 2.48
CA ASP A 49 -8.97 9.20 3.67
C ASP A 49 -9.98 8.08 3.43
N ASP A 50 -10.44 7.89 2.18
CA ASP A 50 -11.37 6.82 1.83
C ASP A 50 -10.74 5.43 1.96
N MET A 51 -9.41 5.33 1.97
CA MET A 51 -8.67 4.08 2.12
C MET A 51 -8.55 3.63 3.59
N LEU A 52 -8.57 4.57 4.55
CA LEU A 52 -8.38 4.30 5.98
C LEU A 52 -9.24 3.14 6.51
N PRO A 53 -10.55 3.03 6.18
CA PRO A 53 -11.39 1.94 6.68
C PRO A 53 -10.99 0.54 6.16
N PHE A 54 -10.22 0.47 5.07
CA PHE A 54 -9.86 -0.78 4.37
C PHE A 54 -8.43 -1.23 4.63
N THR A 55 -7.64 -0.47 5.39
CA THR A 55 -6.21 -0.72 5.53
C THR A 55 -5.74 -0.74 6.98
N HIS A 56 -4.84 -1.66 7.30
CA HIS A 56 -4.14 -1.73 8.58
C HIS A 56 -2.63 -1.55 8.38
N ILE A 57 -2.23 -0.38 7.89
CA ILE A 57 -0.84 -0.07 7.55
C ILE A 57 -0.16 0.66 8.71
N LEU A 58 0.99 0.14 9.16
CA LEU A 58 1.74 0.67 10.30
C LEU A 58 2.30 2.08 10.05
N HIS A 59 2.88 2.29 8.88
CA HIS A 59 3.50 3.55 8.47
C HIS A 59 2.59 4.28 7.49
N TRP A 60 1.35 4.53 7.94
CA TRP A 60 0.30 5.12 7.09
C TRP A 60 0.73 6.49 6.55
N ALA A 61 1.22 7.37 7.41
CA ALA A 61 1.57 8.75 7.05
C ALA A 61 2.66 8.81 5.96
N GLU A 62 3.53 7.81 5.93
CA GLU A 62 4.66 7.73 5.00
C GLU A 62 4.24 7.19 3.63
N ILE A 63 3.13 6.44 3.54
CA ILE A 63 2.80 5.70 2.32
C ILE A 63 1.42 5.95 1.75
N SER A 64 0.50 6.54 2.52
CA SER A 64 -0.90 6.69 2.13
C SER A 64 -1.07 7.44 0.81
N GLU A 65 -0.37 8.55 0.62
CA GLU A 65 -0.37 9.33 -0.64
C GLU A 65 0.16 8.49 -1.82
N LEU A 66 1.33 7.85 -1.64
CA LEU A 66 1.98 7.05 -2.68
C LEU A 66 1.17 5.80 -3.05
N LEU A 67 0.45 5.23 -2.09
CA LEU A 67 -0.45 4.12 -2.29
C LEU A 67 -1.69 4.55 -3.06
N PHE A 68 -2.27 5.70 -2.73
CA PHE A 68 -3.43 6.24 -3.43
C PHE A 68 -3.11 6.57 -4.89
N GLU A 69 -1.93 7.16 -5.17
CA GLU A 69 -1.46 7.40 -6.54
C GLU A 69 -1.27 6.12 -7.37
N ALA A 70 -1.10 4.97 -6.71
CA ALA A 70 -0.89 3.67 -7.36
C ALA A 70 -2.18 2.91 -7.68
N ILE A 71 -3.32 3.36 -7.14
CA ILE A 71 -4.66 2.76 -7.33
C ILE A 71 -5.28 3.23 -8.64
#